data_AF-A0AB33XFT5-F1
#
_entry.id   AF-A0AB33XFT5-F1
#
_cell.length_a   1.000
_cell.length_b   1.000
_cell.length_c   1.000
_cell.angle_alpha   90.00
_cell.angle_beta   90.00
_cell.angle_gamma   90.00
#
_symmetry.space_group_name_H-M   'P 1'
#
loop_
_entity.id
_entity.type
_entity.pdbx_description
1 polymer ?
#
loop_
_entity_poly.entity_id
_entity_poly.type
_entity_poly.pdbx_seq_one_letter_code
_entity_poly.pdbx_strand_id
1 'polypeptide(L)'
;MIKFAHISLKDFIKKHNPQEPKKETIENFKKEINSLLENAPRQDDEEFQKNEINKFLKNTYNHDCNTNKKVDSAIYVDEEVQVLIEVKALDKKTEFPKNRENPLSKAFCQMVLYFLEERKRKKQFSKTHHYLQRA
;
A
#
# COMPACT_ATOMS: atom_id res chain seq x y z
N MET A 1 6.55 -37.42 -22.47
CA MET A 1 7.74 -36.66 -22.93
C MET A 1 7.41 -35.19 -22.79
N ILE A 2 7.99 -34.49 -21.81
CA ILE A 2 7.71 -33.07 -21.59
C ILE A 2 8.35 -32.28 -22.72
N LYS A 3 7.55 -31.52 -23.47
CA LYS A 3 8.04 -30.58 -24.49
C LYS A 3 8.17 -29.21 -23.86
N PHE A 4 9.38 -28.68 -23.81
CA PHE A 4 9.61 -27.29 -23.44
C PHE A 4 9.34 -26.39 -24.63
N ALA A 5 8.52 -25.35 -24.45
CA ALA A 5 8.40 -24.29 -25.42
C ALA A 5 9.67 -23.44 -25.35
N HIS A 6 10.45 -23.41 -26.42
CA HIS A 6 11.64 -22.58 -26.51
C HIS A 6 11.23 -21.11 -26.66
N ILE A 7 11.53 -20.30 -25.65
CA ILE A 7 11.32 -18.85 -25.67
C ILE A 7 12.69 -18.19 -25.84
N SER A 8 12.79 -17.21 -26.74
CA SER A 8 14.05 -16.47 -26.90
C SER A 8 14.35 -15.68 -25.63
N LEU A 9 15.64 -15.51 -25.31
CA LEU A 9 16.04 -14.70 -24.15
C LEU A 9 15.47 -13.27 -24.23
N LYS A 10 15.36 -12.71 -25.44
CA LYS A 10 14.75 -11.40 -25.69
C LYS A 10 13.27 -11.36 -25.31
N ASP A 11 12.50 -12.37 -25.69
CA ASP A 11 11.07 -12.46 -25.37
C ASP A 11 10.82 -12.78 -23.89
N PHE A 12 11.69 -13.60 -23.29
CA PHE A 12 11.69 -13.88 -21.86
C PHE A 12 11.93 -12.60 -21.05
N ILE A 13 12.98 -11.84 -21.40
CA ILE A 13 13.34 -10.59 -20.71
C ILE A 13 12.28 -9.51 -20.94
N LYS A 14 11.61 -9.46 -22.10
CA LYS A 14 10.59 -8.42 -22.40
C LYS A 14 9.48 -8.34 -21.34
N LYS A 15 9.09 -9.46 -20.73
CA LYS A 15 8.10 -9.52 -19.64
C LYS A 15 8.65 -8.96 -18.30
N HIS A 16 9.95 -9.06 -18.10
CA HIS A 16 10.65 -8.72 -16.86
C HIS A 16 11.48 -7.44 -16.96
N ASN A 17 11.54 -6.81 -18.13
CA ASN A 17 12.28 -5.57 -18.32
C ASN A 17 11.48 -4.46 -17.65
N PRO A 18 12.01 -3.82 -16.58
CA PRO A 18 11.37 -2.65 -16.00
C PRO A 18 11.22 -1.63 -17.13
N GLN A 19 9.99 -1.24 -17.45
CA GLN A 19 9.78 -0.12 -18.34
C GLN A 19 10.41 1.09 -17.67
N GLU A 20 11.36 1.75 -18.33
CA GLU A 20 11.89 3.00 -17.83
C GLU A 20 10.72 3.97 -17.62
N PRO A 21 10.61 4.61 -16.44
CA PRO A 21 9.53 5.55 -16.20
C PRO A 21 9.61 6.68 -17.23
N LYS A 22 8.50 6.92 -17.93
CA LYS A 22 8.41 7.99 -18.92
C LYS A 22 8.65 9.33 -18.25
N LYS A 23 9.21 10.29 -18.98
CA LYS A 23 9.42 11.67 -18.49
C LYS A 23 8.15 12.27 -17.87
N GLU A 24 7.00 12.06 -18.51
CA GLU A 24 5.69 12.50 -18.02
C GLU A 24 5.36 11.92 -16.63
N THR A 25 5.62 10.63 -16.41
CA THR A 25 5.42 9.97 -15.10
C THR A 25 6.29 10.60 -14.02
N ILE A 26 7.55 10.91 -14.35
CA ILE A 26 8.48 11.55 -13.42
C ILE A 26 8.04 12.98 -13.08
N GLU A 27 7.61 13.76 -14.07
CA GLU A 27 7.14 15.12 -13.84
C GLU A 27 5.82 15.16 -13.06
N ASN A 28 4.89 14.24 -13.33
CA ASN A 28 3.67 14.09 -12.53
C ASN A 28 3.99 13.70 -11.09
N PHE A 29 4.91 12.74 -10.87
CA PHE A 29 5.37 12.39 -9.52
C PHE A 29 5.91 13.61 -8.78
N LYS A 30 6.81 14.39 -9.41
CA LYS A 30 7.39 15.60 -8.82
C LYS A 30 6.32 16.63 -8.44
N LYS A 31 5.33 16.84 -9.31
CA LYS A 31 4.23 17.75 -9.05
C LYS A 31 3.42 17.31 -7.83
N GLU A 32 3.00 16.04 -7.79
CA GLU A 32 2.15 15.52 -6.71
C GLU A 32 2.90 15.42 -5.37
N ILE A 33 4.18 15.01 -5.37
CA ILE A 33 4.98 14.96 -4.13
C ILE A 33 5.24 16.36 -3.57
N ASN A 34 5.50 17.36 -4.42
CA ASN A 34 5.67 18.74 -3.97
C ASN A 34 4.37 19.29 -3.36
N SER A 35 3.22 19.01 -3.98
CA SER A 35 1.92 19.39 -3.40
C SER A 35 1.70 18.75 -2.03
N LEU A 36 2.03 17.48 -1.86
CA LEU A 36 1.92 16.79 -0.57
C LEU A 36 2.81 17.46 0.49
N LEU A 37 4.08 17.71 0.17
CA LEU A 37 5.04 18.32 1.10
C LEU A 37 4.70 19.76 1.48
N GLU A 38 4.11 20.53 0.56
CA GLU A 38 3.66 21.90 0.81
C GLU A 38 2.39 21.98 1.68
N ASN A 39 1.52 20.96 1.57
CA ASN A 39 0.24 20.92 2.30
C ASN A 39 0.37 20.23 3.67
N ALA A 40 1.23 19.22 3.79
CA ALA A 40 1.41 18.46 5.03
C ALA A 40 1.60 19.33 6.29
N PRO A 41 2.39 20.41 6.33
CA PRO A 41 2.56 21.20 7.55
C PRO A 41 1.44 22.22 7.81
N ARG A 42 0.46 22.38 6.90
CA ARG A 42 -0.57 23.44 7.02
C ARG A 42 -1.63 23.11 8.07
N GLN A 43 -1.86 21.83 8.31
CA GLN A 43 -2.90 21.34 9.21
C GLN A 43 -2.50 19.97 9.76
N ASP A 44 -2.37 19.88 11.08
CA ASP A 44 -1.76 18.73 11.74
C ASP A 44 -2.74 17.60 12.07
N ASP A 45 -4.04 17.73 11.82
CA ASP A 45 -4.96 16.65 12.17
C ASP A 45 -4.82 15.41 11.27
N GLU A 46 -5.09 14.25 11.86
CA GLU A 46 -4.92 12.94 11.24
C GLU A 46 -5.79 12.76 9.99
N GLU A 47 -6.97 13.38 9.95
CA GLU A 47 -7.89 13.27 8.82
C GLU A 47 -7.40 14.06 7.60
N PHE A 48 -6.88 15.26 7.83
CA PHE A 48 -6.24 16.06 6.78
C PHE A 48 -5.03 15.33 6.19
N GLN A 49 -4.12 14.83 7.03
CA GLN A 49 -2.94 14.06 6.58
C GLN A 49 -3.35 12.83 5.76
N LYS A 50 -4.39 12.10 6.21
CA LYS A 50 -4.93 10.94 5.52
C LYS A 50 -5.43 11.31 4.12
N ASN A 51 -6.14 12.43 4.00
CA ASN A 51 -6.69 12.87 2.72
C ASN A 51 -5.58 13.27 1.74
N GLU A 52 -4.55 13.99 2.20
CA GLU A 52 -3.42 14.38 1.34
C GLU A 52 -2.60 13.17 0.88
N ILE A 53 -2.34 12.19 1.77
CA ILE A 53 -1.66 10.93 1.42
C ILE A 53 -2.49 10.14 0.40
N ASN A 54 -3.79 9.97 0.63
CA ASN A 54 -4.68 9.25 -0.28
C ASN A 54 -4.73 9.91 -1.67
N LYS A 55 -4.80 11.25 -1.71
CA LYS A 55 -4.78 12.03 -2.95
C LYS A 55 -3.46 11.83 -3.71
N PHE A 56 -2.32 11.89 -3.03
CA PHE A 56 -1.01 11.63 -3.63
C PHE A 56 -0.93 10.23 -4.23
N LEU A 57 -1.35 9.20 -3.50
CA LEU A 57 -1.32 7.81 -3.97
C LEU A 57 -2.24 7.58 -5.17
N LYS A 58 -3.43 8.20 -5.16
CA LYS A 58 -4.36 8.16 -6.28
C LYS A 58 -3.80 8.85 -7.52
N ASN A 59 -3.33 10.08 -7.40
CA ASN A 59 -2.88 10.86 -8.56
C ASN A 59 -1.57 10.32 -9.15
N THR A 60 -0.69 9.78 -8.31
CA THR A 60 0.65 9.34 -8.71
C THR A 60 0.66 7.89 -9.21
N TYR A 61 -0.08 7.01 -8.55
CA TYR A 61 -0.01 5.56 -8.78
C TYR A 61 -1.35 4.94 -9.19
N ASN A 62 -2.42 5.74 -9.29
CA ASN A 62 -3.77 5.27 -9.57
C ASN A 62 -4.26 4.22 -8.55
N HIS A 63 -3.83 4.36 -7.29
CA HIS A 63 -4.32 3.54 -6.19
C HIS A 63 -5.51 4.22 -5.52
N ASP A 64 -6.70 3.64 -5.70
CA ASP A 64 -7.85 4.03 -4.89
C ASP A 64 -7.67 3.49 -3.47
N CYS A 65 -7.43 4.43 -2.55
CA CYS A 65 -7.23 4.14 -1.15
C CYS A 65 -8.57 4.34 -0.42
N ASN A 66 -9.07 3.30 0.24
CA ASN A 66 -10.37 3.34 0.92
C ASN A 66 -10.19 3.21 2.43
N THR A 67 -10.99 3.96 3.18
CA THR A 67 -11.17 3.74 4.61
C THR A 67 -11.94 2.43 4.80
N ASN A 68 -11.40 1.51 5.59
CA ASN A 68 -12.19 0.45 6.20
C ASN A 68 -12.35 0.84 7.66
N LYS A 69 -13.50 0.61 8.29
CA LYS A 69 -13.95 1.17 9.59
C LYS A 69 -12.93 1.11 10.75
N LYS A 70 -11.84 0.35 10.60
CA LYS A 70 -10.77 0.17 11.57
C LYS A 70 -9.42 0.75 11.16
N VAL A 71 -9.09 0.83 9.87
CA VAL A 71 -7.78 1.33 9.38
C VAL A 71 -7.96 2.69 8.73
N ASP A 72 -6.99 3.59 8.89
CA ASP A 72 -7.08 4.93 8.32
C ASP A 72 -7.20 4.89 6.80
N SER A 73 -6.44 4.00 6.14
CA SER A 73 -6.58 3.74 4.71
C SER A 73 -5.97 2.39 4.31
N ALA A 74 -6.39 1.87 3.16
CA ALA A 74 -5.85 0.64 2.60
C ALA A 74 -5.87 0.65 1.07
N ILE A 75 -4.88 0.01 0.46
CA ILE A 75 -4.82 -0.25 -0.99
C ILE A 75 -5.28 -1.68 -1.23
N TYR A 76 -6.25 -1.83 -2.12
CA TYR A 76 -6.83 -3.11 -2.51
C TYR A 76 -6.39 -3.49 -3.92
N VAL A 77 -6.06 -4.76 -4.13
CA VAL A 77 -5.87 -5.36 -5.46
C VAL A 77 -6.72 -6.62 -5.48
N ASP A 78 -7.61 -6.74 -6.48
CA ASP A 78 -8.56 -7.84 -6.62
C ASP A 78 -9.36 -8.11 -5.32
N GLU A 79 -9.90 -7.05 -4.71
CA GLU A 79 -10.65 -7.08 -3.45
C GLU A 79 -9.84 -7.52 -2.21
N GLU A 80 -8.53 -7.77 -2.38
CA GLU A 80 -7.63 -8.10 -1.29
C GLU A 80 -6.82 -6.89 -0.82
N VAL A 81 -6.78 -6.67 0.50
CA VAL A 81 -5.88 -5.69 1.12
C VAL A 81 -4.43 -6.08 0.83
N GLN A 82 -3.71 -5.24 0.08
CA GLN A 82 -2.27 -5.38 -0.17
C GLN A 82 -1.44 -4.49 0.76
N VAL A 83 -1.93 -3.27 1.04
CA VAL A 83 -1.23 -2.30 1.88
C VAL A 83 -2.20 -1.74 2.91
N LEU A 84 -1.75 -1.68 4.16
CA LEU A 84 -2.39 -0.95 5.24
C LEU A 84 -1.65 0.35 5.49
N ILE A 85 -2.39 1.43 5.67
CA ILE A 85 -1.84 2.76 5.92
C ILE A 85 -2.45 3.25 7.23
N GLU A 86 -1.57 3.51 8.20
CA GLU A 86 -1.90 4.17 9.46
C GLU A 86 -1.34 5.59 9.40
N VAL A 87 -2.17 6.57 9.72
CA VAL A 87 -1.84 7.98 9.64
C VAL A 87 -1.84 8.57 11.04
N LYS A 88 -0.82 9.36 11.36
CA LYS A 88 -0.69 10.09 12.61
C LYS A 88 -0.46 11.57 12.34
N ALA A 89 -0.94 12.40 13.26
CA ALA A 89 -0.67 13.82 13.28
C ALA A 89 0.85 14.06 13.43
N LEU A 90 1.41 15.00 12.67
CA LEU A 90 2.86 15.20 12.58
C LEU A 90 3.48 15.67 13.90
N ASP A 91 2.70 16.34 14.73
CA ASP A 91 3.08 16.80 16.07
C ASP A 91 3.14 15.67 17.11
N LYS A 92 2.39 14.58 16.90
CA LYS A 92 2.37 13.37 17.75
C LYS A 92 3.58 12.46 17.52
N LYS A 93 4.78 13.03 17.62
CA LYS A 93 6.07 12.34 17.41
C LYS A 93 6.23 11.05 18.22
N THR A 94 5.61 10.96 19.39
CA THR A 94 5.65 9.77 20.26
C THR A 94 4.84 8.59 19.71
N GLU A 95 3.92 8.82 18.77
CA GLU A 95 3.11 7.77 18.13
C GLU A 95 3.83 7.10 16.94
N PHE A 96 4.89 7.74 16.43
CA PHE A 96 5.72 7.21 15.34
C PHE A 96 6.87 6.32 15.83
N PRO A 97 7.38 5.42 14.97
CA PRO A 97 8.64 4.74 15.19
C PRO A 97 9.77 5.73 15.48
N LYS A 98 10.54 5.49 16.55
CA LYS A 98 11.67 6.36 16.90
C LYS A 98 12.79 6.27 15.88
N ASN A 99 13.03 5.07 15.37
CA ASN A 99 14.03 4.78 14.35
C ASN A 99 13.70 3.46 13.65
N ARG A 100 14.50 3.09 12.65
CA ARG A 100 14.31 1.87 11.86
C ARG A 100 14.61 0.58 12.63
N GLU A 101 15.46 0.64 13.66
CA GLU A 101 15.86 -0.52 14.46
C GLU A 101 14.79 -0.90 15.50
N ASN A 102 14.11 0.11 16.06
CA ASN A 102 13.02 -0.04 17.00
C ASN A 102 11.73 0.56 16.42
N PRO A 103 10.97 -0.25 15.64
CA PRO A 103 9.72 0.19 15.04
C PRO A 103 8.57 0.28 16.05
N LEU A 104 8.77 -0.11 17.32
CA LEU A 104 7.72 -0.15 18.31
C LEU A 104 7.19 1.27 18.57
N SER A 105 5.95 1.49 18.16
CA SER A 105 5.21 2.73 18.36
C SER A 105 3.72 2.45 18.35
N LYS A 106 2.91 3.44 18.74
CA LYS A 106 1.45 3.31 18.69
C LYS A 106 0.96 3.03 17.27
N ALA A 107 1.44 3.78 16.27
CA ALA A 107 1.10 3.55 14.87
C ALA A 107 1.47 2.13 14.40
N PHE A 108 2.68 1.66 14.74
CA PHE A 108 3.11 0.32 14.37
C PHE A 108 2.27 -0.78 15.04
N CYS A 109 1.99 -0.65 16.34
CA CYS A 109 1.14 -1.60 17.07
C CYS A 109 -0.28 -1.66 16.49
N GLN A 110 -0.87 -0.52 16.12
CA GLN A 110 -2.19 -0.46 15.49
C GLN A 110 -2.17 -1.17 14.12
N MET A 111 -1.18 -0.86 13.28
CA MET A 111 -1.00 -1.54 11.99
C MET A 111 -0.88 -3.06 12.15
N VAL A 112 -0.08 -3.54 13.10
CA VAL A 112 0.08 -4.98 13.38
C VAL A 112 -1.23 -5.60 13.86
N LEU A 113 -1.95 -4.92 14.76
CA LEU A 113 -3.26 -5.38 15.26
C LEU A 113 -4.23 -5.58 14.09
N TYR A 114 -4.38 -4.59 13.22
CA TYR A 114 -5.29 -4.66 12.08
C TYR A 114 -4.90 -5.75 11.08
N PHE A 115 -3.60 -5.89 10.80
CA PHE A 115 -3.10 -6.97 9.97
C PHE A 115 -3.49 -8.36 10.53
N LEU A 116 -3.36 -8.56 11.84
CA LEU A 116 -3.75 -9.81 12.50
C LEU A 116 -5.27 -10.02 12.48
N GLU A 117 -6.06 -8.97 12.69
CA GLU A 117 -7.53 -9.02 12.60
C GLU A 117 -8.01 -9.39 11.20
N GLU A 118 -7.44 -8.76 10.16
CA GLU A 118 -7.73 -9.05 8.76
C GLU A 118 -7.43 -10.52 8.42
N ARG A 119 -6.29 -11.04 8.90
CA ARG A 119 -5.95 -12.47 8.72
C ARG A 119 -6.88 -13.40 9.47
N LYS A 120 -7.27 -13.07 10.69
CA LYS A 120 -8.27 -13.86 11.44
C LYS A 120 -9.61 -13.87 10.72
N ARG A 121 -10.04 -12.71 10.20
CA ARG A 121 -11.27 -12.54 9.42
C ARG A 121 -11.24 -13.39 8.15
N LYS A 122 -10.18 -13.28 7.33
CA LYS A 122 -10.00 -14.12 6.13
C LYS A 122 -10.04 -15.62 6.48
N LYS A 123 -9.33 -16.04 7.54
CA LYS A 123 -9.38 -17.44 8.04
C LYS A 123 -10.75 -17.88 8.57
N GLN A 124 -11.60 -16.94 8.99
CA GLN A 124 -12.94 -17.23 9.50
C GLN A 124 -13.97 -17.29 8.37
N PHE A 125 -13.87 -16.41 7.37
CA PHE A 125 -14.68 -16.49 6.14
C PHE A 125 -14.25 -17.64 5.22
N SER A 126 -12.98 -18.08 5.28
CA SER A 126 -12.53 -19.31 4.62
C SER A 126 -13.05 -20.60 5.27
N LYS A 127 -13.92 -20.52 6.28
CA LYS A 127 -14.57 -21.69 6.91
C LYS A 127 -15.97 -21.99 6.37
N THR A 128 -16.43 -21.27 5.35
CA THR A 128 -17.62 -21.67 4.58
C THR A 128 -17.16 -22.35 3.29
N HIS A 129 -17.33 -23.67 3.28
CA HIS A 129 -17.03 -24.65 2.23
C HIS A 129 -16.89 -24.12 0.80
N HIS A 130 -15.80 -24.46 0.12
CA HIS A 130 -15.80 -25.19 -1.16
C HIS A 130 -14.43 -25.88 -1.42
N TYR A 131 -14.48 -27.16 -1.79
CA TYR A 131 -13.46 -28.02 -2.43
C TYR A 131 -12.88 -27.34 -3.71
N LEU A 132 -11.71 -27.61 -4.33
CA LEU A 132 -10.83 -28.78 -4.49
C LEU A 132 -9.46 -28.34 -5.11
N GLN A 133 -8.40 -29.01 -4.67
CA GLN A 133 -7.22 -29.54 -5.38
C GLN A 133 -6.13 -28.71 -6.12
N ARG A 134 -4.94 -29.31 -6.00
CA ARG A 134 -3.63 -29.01 -6.57
C ARG A 134 -3.52 -29.53 -8.00
N ALA A 135 -2.91 -28.74 -8.88
CA ALA A 135 -1.98 -29.20 -9.92
C ALA A 135 -0.84 -28.18 -9.98
#